data_AF-A0A6I6LRN1-F1
#
_entry.id   AF-A0A6I6LRN1-F1
#
_cell.length_a   1.000
_cell.length_b   1.000
_cell.length_c   1.000
_cell.angle_alpha   90.00
_cell.angle_beta   90.00
_cell.angle_gamma   90.00
#
_symmetry.space_group_name_H-M   'P 1'
#
loop_
_entity.id
_entity.type
_entity.pdbx_description
1 polymer ?
#
loop_
_entity_poly.entity_id
_entity_poly.type
_entity_poly.pdbx_seq_one_letter_code
_entity_poly.pdbx_strand_id
1 'polypeptide(L)'
;MRFILSMFCLMLTAGLAQAQGCAEKEAEVRRKLQQAQEQGHDGRIRGLETALKSLQASCTEAGLQAERQDAIDEARREVVEREADLREAQADGSPEKIEKRQRKLSEAQEQLQDAQAR
;
A
#
# COMPACT_ATOMS: atom_id res chain seq x y z
N MET A 1 -28.74 -32.69 9.31
CA MET A 1 -28.73 -31.93 10.58
C MET A 1 -27.99 -30.63 10.35
N ARG A 2 -28.63 -29.50 10.70
CA ARG A 2 -28.05 -28.15 10.70
C ARG A 2 -27.35 -27.92 12.05
N PHE A 3 -26.11 -27.42 12.03
CA PHE A 3 -25.42 -26.69 13.11
C PHE A 3 -24.29 -25.92 12.40
N ILE A 4 -24.51 -24.70 11.92
CA ILE A 4 -24.25 -23.42 12.61
C ILE A 4 -22.96 -23.47 13.45
N LEU A 5 -21.88 -22.90 12.92
CA LEU A 5 -21.11 -21.89 13.67
C LEU A 5 -20.41 -20.96 12.69
N SER A 6 -21.11 -19.86 12.42
CA SER A 6 -20.58 -18.64 11.85
C SER A 6 -19.52 -18.07 12.79
N MET A 7 -18.25 -18.18 12.41
CA MET A 7 -17.17 -17.38 12.98
C MET A 7 -16.08 -17.16 11.93
N PHE A 8 -16.44 -16.45 10.85
CA PHE A 8 -15.44 -15.84 9.99
C PHE A 8 -15.08 -14.48 10.58
N CYS A 9 -13.82 -14.40 10.97
CA CYS A 9 -13.10 -13.28 11.53
C CYS A 9 -13.58 -11.93 10.97
N LEU A 10 -13.88 -11.00 11.89
CA LEU A 10 -13.96 -9.57 11.60
C LEU A 10 -12.59 -9.15 11.04
N MET A 11 -12.47 -9.15 9.72
CA MET A 11 -11.37 -8.48 9.04
C MET A 11 -11.51 -7.01 9.42
N LEU A 12 -10.66 -6.58 10.35
CA LEU A 12 -10.36 -5.19 10.60
C LEU A 12 -10.13 -4.58 9.22
N THR A 13 -10.93 -3.58 8.87
CA THR A 13 -10.71 -2.77 7.68
C THR A 13 -9.31 -2.17 7.80
N ALA A 14 -8.34 -2.79 7.11
CA ALA A 14 -7.09 -2.15 6.81
C ALA A 14 -7.47 -0.84 6.13
N GLY A 15 -7.13 0.28 6.78
CA GLY A 15 -7.41 1.60 6.24
C GLY A 15 -6.93 1.63 4.80
N LEU A 16 -7.86 1.91 3.88
CA LEU A 16 -7.52 2.30 2.52
C LEU A 16 -6.57 3.50 2.67
N ALA A 17 -5.27 3.25 2.57
CA ALA A 17 -4.30 4.30 2.35
C ALA A 17 -4.49 4.76 0.90
N GLN A 18 -5.61 5.46 0.67
CA GLN A 18 -5.84 6.25 -0.54
C GLN A 18 -4.68 7.24 -0.64
N ALA A 19 -4.18 7.55 -1.85
CA ALA A 19 -3.11 8.52 -1.95
C ALA A 19 -3.60 9.88 -1.45
N GLN A 20 -3.24 10.19 -0.20
CA GLN A 20 -3.51 11.47 0.42
C GLN A 20 -2.54 12.49 -0.17
N GLY A 21 -3.07 13.61 -0.66
CA GLY A 21 -2.27 14.77 -1.01
C GLY A 21 -1.55 15.33 0.21
N CYS A 22 -0.65 16.29 0.00
CA CYS A 22 0.06 16.94 1.09
C CYS A 22 -0.91 17.61 2.07
N ALA A 23 -2.00 18.20 1.55
CA ALA A 23 -3.05 18.81 2.36
C ALA A 23 -3.78 17.79 3.26
N GLU A 24 -4.18 16.63 2.72
CA GLU A 24 -4.80 15.57 3.54
C GLU A 24 -3.83 15.01 4.60
N LYS A 25 -2.57 14.79 4.21
CA LYS A 25 -1.52 14.34 5.14
C LYS A 25 -1.33 15.33 6.29
N GLU A 26 -1.28 16.62 5.97
CA GLU A 26 -1.17 17.69 6.96
C GLU A 26 -2.39 17.72 7.89
N ALA A 27 -3.60 17.65 7.32
CA ALA A 27 -4.85 17.62 8.08
C ALA A 27 -4.91 16.41 9.03
N GLU A 28 -4.43 15.24 8.60
CA GLU A 28 -4.36 14.06 9.45
C GLU A 28 -3.42 14.25 10.64
N VAL A 29 -2.22 14.79 10.42
CA VAL A 29 -1.27 15.07 11.50
C VAL A 29 -1.83 16.12 12.46
N ARG A 30 -2.50 17.16 11.96
CA ARG A 30 -3.18 18.18 12.79
C ARG A 30 -4.29 17.59 13.66
N ARG A 31 -5.12 16.69 13.11
CA ARG A 31 -6.14 15.95 13.90
C ARG A 31 -5.50 15.13 15.02
N LYS A 32 -4.44 14.38 14.71
CA LYS A 32 -3.69 13.59 15.72
C LYS A 32 -3.07 14.49 16.79
N LEU A 33 -2.63 15.68 16.41
CA LEU A 33 -2.04 16.66 17.34
C LEU A 33 -3.10 17.17 18.32
N GLN A 34 -4.27 17.57 17.83
CA GLN A 34 -5.39 17.98 18.69
C GLN A 34 -5.75 16.88 19.70
N GLN A 35 -5.88 15.64 19.24
CA GLN A 35 -6.17 14.50 20.12
C GLN A 35 -5.07 14.29 21.18
N ALA A 36 -3.79 14.45 20.80
CA ALA A 36 -2.68 14.32 21.74
C ALA A 36 -2.66 15.46 22.78
N GLN A 37 -3.08 16.67 22.39
CA GLN A 37 -3.24 17.82 23.29
C GLN A 37 -4.35 17.59 24.32
N GLU A 38 -5.51 17.09 23.88
CA GLU A 38 -6.63 16.76 24.78
C GLU A 38 -6.26 15.69 25.82
N GLN A 39 -5.36 14.77 25.45
CA GLN A 39 -4.89 13.68 26.32
C GLN A 39 -3.66 14.04 27.19
N GLY A 40 -3.05 15.22 26.99
CA GLY A 40 -1.84 15.62 27.73
C GLY A 40 -0.61 14.76 27.43
N HIS A 41 -0.50 14.21 26.21
CA HIS A 41 0.60 13.32 25.83
C HIS A 41 1.79 14.09 25.24
N ASP A 42 2.55 14.82 26.07
CA ASP A 42 3.62 15.75 25.66
C ASP A 42 4.68 15.16 24.70
N GLY A 43 5.04 13.88 24.87
CA GLY A 43 5.96 13.21 23.96
C GLY A 43 5.37 13.03 22.55
N ARG A 44 4.09 12.67 22.49
CA ARG A 44 3.35 12.49 21.23
C ARG A 44 3.10 13.83 20.53
N ILE A 45 2.79 14.87 21.29
CA ILE A 45 2.65 16.24 20.79
C ILE A 45 3.93 16.68 20.06
N ARG A 46 5.09 16.61 20.74
CA ARG A 46 6.39 16.98 20.15
C ARG A 46 6.73 16.20 18.88
N GLY A 47 6.46 14.89 18.87
CA GLY A 47 6.64 14.05 17.70
C GLY A 47 5.77 14.48 16.51
N LEU A 48 4.49 14.76 16.77
CA LEU A 48 3.53 15.20 15.75
C LEU A 48 3.83 16.61 15.22
N GLU A 49 4.28 17.54 16.07
CA GLU A 49 4.74 18.87 15.63
C GLU A 49 5.97 18.78 14.72
N THR A 50 6.91 17.89 15.07
CA THR A 50 8.10 17.64 14.23
C THR A 50 7.70 17.05 12.88
N ALA A 51 6.78 16.06 12.88
CA ALA A 51 6.26 15.47 11.65
C ALA A 51 5.52 16.50 10.78
N LEU A 52 4.71 17.36 11.40
CA LEU A 52 3.97 18.43 10.71
C LEU A 52 4.94 19.40 10.04
N LYS A 53 5.98 19.85 10.76
CA LYS A 53 7.00 20.75 10.22
C LYS A 53 7.77 20.10 9.07
N SER A 54 8.11 18.82 9.19
CA SER A 54 8.78 18.07 8.14
C SER A 54 7.91 17.96 6.88
N LEU A 55 6.62 17.63 7.05
CA LEU A 55 5.66 17.59 5.93
C LEU A 55 5.55 18.95 5.24
N GLN A 56 5.41 20.04 5.99
CA GLN A 56 5.33 21.38 5.41
C GLN A 56 6.60 21.81 4.68
N ALA A 57 7.77 21.28 5.07
CA ALA A 57 9.04 21.60 4.45
C ALA A 57 9.36 20.75 3.20
N SER A 58 8.85 19.51 3.12
CA SER A 58 9.28 18.52 2.13
C SER A 58 8.16 17.94 1.28
N CYS A 59 6.91 17.96 1.73
CA CYS A 59 5.80 17.43 0.97
C CYS A 59 5.46 18.38 -0.18
N THR A 60 5.56 17.85 -1.40
CA THR A 60 5.12 18.54 -2.61
C THR A 60 4.20 17.62 -3.40
N GLU A 61 3.15 18.18 -4.01
CA GLU A 61 2.25 17.38 -4.85
C GLU A 61 3.00 16.72 -6.02
N ALA A 62 3.99 17.41 -6.59
CA ALA A 62 4.87 16.86 -7.62
C ALA A 62 5.71 15.69 -7.09
N GLY A 63 6.24 15.78 -5.87
CA GLY A 63 6.96 14.69 -5.21
C GLY A 63 6.07 13.47 -4.96
N LEU A 64 4.84 13.68 -4.46
CA LEU A 64 3.87 12.60 -4.28
C LEU A 64 3.48 11.93 -5.61
N GLN A 65 3.36 12.72 -6.67
CA GLN A 65 3.05 12.21 -8.00
C GLN A 65 4.22 11.42 -8.60
N ALA A 66 5.46 11.87 -8.37
CA ALA A 66 6.66 11.13 -8.75
C ALA A 66 6.75 9.79 -8.00
N GLU A 67 6.54 9.78 -6.67
CA GLU A 67 6.53 8.54 -5.88
C GLU A 67 5.47 7.55 -6.37
N ARG A 68 4.26 8.02 -6.73
CA ARG A 68 3.22 7.18 -7.33
C ARG A 68 3.64 6.61 -8.68
N GLN A 69 4.24 7.44 -9.53
CA GLN A 69 4.71 7.00 -10.84
C GLN A 69 5.83 5.95 -10.72
N ASP A 70 6.79 6.16 -9.82
CA ASP A 70 7.85 5.20 -9.55
C ASP A 70 7.29 3.85 -9.07
N ALA A 71 6.28 3.87 -8.19
CA ALA A 71 5.60 2.67 -7.73
C ALA A 71 4.87 1.92 -8.87
N ILE A 72 4.20 2.66 -9.76
CA ILE A 72 3.57 2.09 -10.96
C ILE A 72 4.62 1.48 -11.89
N ASP A 73 5.74 2.17 -12.10
CA ASP A 73 6.79 1.71 -13.00
C ASP A 73 7.50 0.47 -12.46
N GLU A 74 7.71 0.39 -11.14
CA GLU A 74 8.22 -0.80 -10.47
C GLU A 74 7.25 -1.99 -10.62
N ALA A 75 5.95 -1.77 -10.35
CA ALA A 75 4.96 -2.82 -10.52
C ALA A 75 4.85 -3.30 -11.98
N ARG A 76 5.00 -2.40 -12.96
CA ARG A 76 5.06 -2.77 -14.39
C ARG A 76 6.29 -3.64 -14.68
N ARG A 77 7.46 -3.29 -14.14
CA ARG A 77 8.68 -4.10 -14.30
C ARG A 77 8.51 -5.51 -13.74
N GLU A 78 7.93 -5.62 -12.55
CA GLU A 78 7.63 -6.90 -11.90
C GLU A 78 6.69 -7.75 -12.77
N VAL A 79 5.63 -7.18 -13.35
CA VAL A 79 4.74 -7.93 -14.27
C VAL A 79 5.53 -8.50 -15.45
N VAL A 80 6.38 -7.68 -16.09
CA VAL A 80 7.21 -8.13 -17.22
C VAL A 80 8.18 -9.25 -16.81
N GLU A 81 8.78 -9.16 -15.63
CA GLU A 81 9.64 -10.21 -15.09
C GLU A 81 8.85 -11.51 -14.87
N ARG A 82 7.66 -11.44 -14.27
CA ARG A 82 6.82 -12.63 -14.01
C ARG A 82 6.25 -13.26 -15.26
N GLU A 83 6.00 -12.49 -16.31
CA GLU A 83 5.68 -13.02 -17.63
C GLU A 83 6.85 -13.79 -18.23
N ALA A 84 8.08 -13.30 -18.07
CA ALA A 84 9.29 -14.00 -18.52
C ALA A 84 9.50 -15.33 -17.75
N ASP A 85 9.39 -15.29 -16.43
CA ASP A 85 9.46 -16.48 -15.56
C ASP A 85 8.43 -17.54 -15.95
N LEU A 86 7.20 -17.12 -16.27
CA LEU A 86 6.15 -18.04 -16.70
C LEU A 86 6.49 -18.68 -18.06
N ARG A 87 6.99 -17.91 -19.01
CA ARG A 87 7.44 -18.44 -20.31
C ARG A 87 8.57 -19.46 -20.16
N GLU A 88 9.52 -19.21 -19.28
CA GLU A 88 10.59 -20.17 -18.97
C GLU A 88 10.02 -21.46 -18.36
N ALA A 89 9.11 -21.35 -17.39
CA ALA A 89 8.46 -22.52 -16.79
C ALA A 89 7.62 -23.32 -17.80
N GLN A 90 6.99 -22.65 -18.76
CA GLN A 90 6.27 -23.30 -19.86
C GLN A 90 7.22 -24.06 -20.80
N ALA A 91 8.38 -23.51 -21.10
CA ALA A 91 9.41 -24.17 -21.89
C ALA A 91 10.02 -25.39 -21.19
N ASP A 92 10.20 -25.32 -19.86
CA ASP A 92 10.65 -26.42 -19.01
C ASP A 92 9.62 -27.57 -18.91
N GLY A 93 8.34 -27.29 -19.17
CA GLY A 93 7.27 -28.29 -19.18
C GLY A 93 6.87 -28.84 -17.80
N SER A 94 7.31 -28.23 -16.70
CA SER A 94 6.96 -28.65 -15.34
C SER A 94 5.61 -28.06 -14.90
N PRO A 95 4.55 -28.88 -14.70
CA PRO A 95 3.23 -28.36 -14.33
C PRO A 95 3.22 -27.58 -13.01
N GLU A 96 3.97 -28.06 -12.02
CA GLU A 96 4.10 -27.42 -10.70
C GLU A 96 4.77 -26.04 -10.83
N LYS A 97 5.85 -25.92 -11.61
CA LYS A 97 6.50 -24.63 -11.85
C LYS A 97 5.55 -23.67 -12.56
N ILE A 98 4.82 -24.14 -13.57
CA ILE A 98 3.88 -23.33 -14.34
C ILE A 98 2.78 -22.77 -13.43
N GLU A 99 2.15 -23.61 -12.61
CA GLU A 99 1.12 -23.17 -11.66
C GLU A 99 1.66 -22.10 -10.69
N LYS A 100 2.84 -22.34 -10.13
CA LYS A 100 3.50 -21.39 -9.21
C LYS A 100 3.81 -20.06 -9.90
N ARG A 101 4.26 -20.05 -11.16
CA ARG A 101 4.55 -18.83 -11.91
C ARG A 101 3.28 -18.09 -12.33
N GLN A 102 2.22 -18.80 -12.70
CA GLN A 102 0.92 -18.20 -13.00
C GLN A 102 0.37 -17.43 -11.81
N ARG A 103 0.45 -18.03 -10.60
CA ARG A 103 0.05 -17.34 -9.36
C ARG A 103 0.87 -16.08 -9.10
N LYS A 104 2.19 -16.15 -9.22
CA LYS A 104 3.07 -14.98 -9.04
C LYS A 104 2.80 -13.87 -10.04
N LEU A 105 2.45 -14.21 -11.28
CA LEU A 105 2.05 -13.24 -12.29
C LEU A 105 0.72 -12.57 -11.91
N SER A 106 -0.27 -13.35 -11.44
CA SER A 106 -1.53 -12.80 -10.93
C SER A 106 -1.31 -11.84 -9.76
N GLU A 107 -0.47 -12.23 -8.79
CA GLU A 107 -0.11 -11.38 -7.65
C GLU A 107 0.56 -10.07 -8.10
N ALA A 108 1.45 -10.11 -9.10
CA ALA A 108 2.10 -8.91 -9.66
C ALA A 108 1.10 -8.01 -10.43
N GLN A 109 0.14 -8.60 -11.15
CA GLN A 109 -0.91 -7.87 -11.85
C GLN A 109 -1.86 -7.16 -10.88
N GLU A 110 -2.21 -7.82 -9.77
CA GLU A 110 -2.98 -7.20 -8.68
C GLU A 110 -2.22 -6.02 -8.05
N GLN A 111 -0.92 -6.18 -7.78
CA GLN A 111 -0.08 -5.08 -7.27
C GLN A 111 0.00 -3.90 -8.23
N LEU A 112 0.08 -4.15 -9.54
CA LEU A 112 0.05 -3.10 -10.55
C LEU A 112 -1.31 -2.37 -10.56
N GLN A 113 -2.41 -3.12 -10.48
CA GLN A 113 -3.74 -2.54 -10.40
C GLN A 113 -3.88 -1.67 -9.14
N ASP A 114 -3.42 -2.15 -8.00
CA ASP A 114 -3.40 -1.40 -6.74
C ASP A 114 -2.53 -0.14 -6.83
N ALA A 115 -1.36 -0.21 -7.47
CA ALA A 115 -0.48 0.94 -7.66
C ALA A 115 -1.13 2.01 -8.56
N GLN A 116 -1.88 1.61 -9.58
CA GLN A 116 -2.60 2.51 -10.49
C GLN A 116 -3.85 3.13 -9.87
N ALA A 117 -4.47 2.46 -8.91
CA ALA A 117 -5.69 2.91 -8.25
C ALA A 117 -5.44 3.84 -7.06
N ARG A 118 -4.18 4.04 -6.66
CA ARG A 118 -3.79 4.81 -5.47
C ARG A 118 -3.83 6.31 -5.66
#